data_AF-A0A7M5TXI0-F1
#
_entry.id   AF-A0A7M5TXI0-F1
#
_cell.length_a   1.000
_cell.length_b   1.000
_cell.length_c   1.000
_cell.angle_alpha   90.00
_cell.angle_beta   90.00
_cell.angle_gamma   90.00
#
_symmetry.space_group_name_H-M   'P 1'
#
loop_
_entity.id
_entity.type
_entity.pdbx_description
1 polymer ?
#
loop_
_entity_poly.entity_id
_entity_poly.type
_entity_poly.pdbx_seq_one_letter_code
_entity_poly.pdbx_strand_id
1 'polypeptide(L)'
;MTATATKSTREFIISNLQMITPELLIMAPGKSNITYYVKKTKNLDCDTLFAPLIKNLRDNGYKAERVIIFCDRSRLRDLYDSFENEFYNYYTYDERPFAMFHRTTRPEIKERIIKAFQDPDGMVRILIATIASFENEFYNDYTYDERPFAMFHRTTRPEIKERIIKAFQDPDGMVRILIATIAFGMGIDCKDLHRIIHFGVPSDLDSYFQESGRAGRDDAQCSALLLLYPRCISRYVKKDIRDYVTNTQRCRREIHLEVYDSKPSKIQPKHTCCDFCHQRCECGNCESPEFLVDLLQSRDEIELPDNELINDEVEEQVECREGESESEPEIENDEH
;
A
#
# COMPACT_ATOMS: atom_id res chain seq x y z
N MET A 1 26.54 6.85 -2.28
CA MET A 1 25.68 6.21 -3.30
C MET A 1 24.24 6.33 -2.84
N THR A 2 23.31 6.62 -3.74
CA THR A 2 21.87 6.72 -3.44
C THR A 2 21.07 6.09 -4.59
N ALA A 3 19.98 5.39 -4.28
CA ALA A 3 19.16 4.69 -5.27
C ALA A 3 18.19 5.63 -5.99
N THR A 4 17.66 6.63 -5.27
CA THR A 4 16.77 7.66 -5.80
C THR A 4 17.24 9.01 -5.24
N ALA A 5 17.61 9.92 -6.13
CA ALA A 5 17.91 11.30 -5.76
C ALA A 5 17.54 12.23 -6.89
N THR A 6 16.52 13.05 -6.63
CA THR A 6 16.09 14.14 -7.53
C THR A 6 17.23 15.12 -7.75
N LYS A 7 17.12 15.97 -8.78
CA LYS A 7 18.12 17.01 -9.04
C LYS A 7 18.38 17.90 -7.82
N SER A 8 17.34 18.37 -7.16
CA SER A 8 17.45 19.21 -5.95
C SER A 8 18.09 18.45 -4.78
N THR A 9 17.74 17.18 -4.59
CA THR A 9 18.37 16.31 -3.57
C THR A 9 19.86 16.14 -3.86
N ARG A 10 20.26 15.92 -5.12
CA ARG A 10 21.67 15.81 -5.52
C ARG A 10 22.42 17.10 -5.24
N GLU A 11 21.89 18.24 -5.66
CA GLU A 11 22.48 19.57 -5.42
C GLU A 11 22.67 19.84 -3.92
N PHE A 12 21.68 19.49 -3.10
CA PHE A 12 21.75 19.58 -1.64
C PHE A 12 22.87 18.71 -1.06
N ILE A 13 22.98 17.44 -1.49
CA ILE A 13 24.03 16.52 -1.03
C ILE A 13 25.42 17.03 -1.43
N ILE A 14 25.59 17.45 -2.68
CA ILE A 14 26.85 17.98 -3.22
C ILE A 14 27.29 19.20 -2.42
N SER A 15 26.36 20.12 -2.13
CA SER A 15 26.61 21.31 -1.33
C SER A 15 27.00 20.98 0.11
N ASN A 16 26.23 20.14 0.81
CA ASN A 16 26.48 19.78 2.20
C ASN A 16 27.77 18.99 2.41
N LEU A 17 28.13 18.15 1.44
CA LEU A 17 29.39 17.41 1.46
C LEU A 17 30.56 18.22 0.90
N GLN A 18 30.34 19.50 0.56
CA GLN A 18 31.34 20.42 0.03
C GLN A 18 32.12 19.84 -1.16
N MET A 19 31.42 19.11 -2.04
CA MET A 19 32.01 18.50 -3.23
C MET A 19 32.30 19.58 -4.27
N ILE A 20 33.57 19.74 -4.64
CA ILE A 20 34.02 20.84 -5.50
C ILE A 20 33.74 20.55 -6.99
N THR A 21 33.79 19.28 -7.42
CA THR A 21 33.49 18.83 -8.80
C THR A 21 33.20 17.31 -8.83
N PRO A 22 32.04 16.85 -8.33
CA PRO A 22 31.75 15.42 -8.32
C PRO A 22 31.47 14.90 -9.72
N GLU A 23 32.06 13.76 -10.09
CA GLU A 23 31.60 13.00 -11.25
C GLU A 23 30.28 12.30 -10.91
N LEU A 24 29.25 12.53 -11.73
CA LEU A 24 27.92 11.99 -11.53
C LEU A 24 27.62 10.87 -12.51
N LEU A 25 27.44 9.66 -11.99
CA LEU A 25 26.91 8.53 -12.74
C LEU A 25 25.42 8.40 -12.46
N ILE A 26 24.59 8.85 -13.40
CA ILE A 26 23.13 8.83 -13.29
C ILE A 26 22.59 7.73 -14.19
N MET A 27 21.97 6.73 -13.59
CA MET A 27 21.15 5.76 -14.30
C MET A 27 19.70 6.22 -14.25
N ALA A 28 18.96 6.07 -15.34
CA ALA A 28 17.54 6.41 -15.38
C ALA A 28 16.81 5.60 -14.28
N PRO A 29 16.29 6.25 -13.23
CA PRO A 29 15.63 5.53 -12.16
C PRO A 29 14.27 5.05 -12.68
N GLY A 30 13.81 3.89 -12.25
CA GLY A 30 12.45 3.44 -12.54
C GLY A 30 12.36 2.25 -13.49
N LYS A 31 11.17 1.68 -13.48
CA LYS A 31 10.88 0.36 -14.04
C LYS A 31 9.96 0.47 -15.24
N SER A 32 10.33 -0.13 -16.37
CA SER A 32 9.55 -0.07 -17.61
C SER A 32 8.25 -0.87 -17.54
N ASN A 33 8.19 -1.87 -16.67
CA ASN A 33 7.07 -2.78 -16.45
C ASN A 33 5.98 -2.24 -15.50
N ILE A 34 6.04 -1.00 -15.01
CA ILE A 34 4.98 -0.42 -14.15
C ILE A 34 4.06 0.50 -14.96
N THR A 35 2.78 0.18 -15.11
CA THR A 35 1.80 1.10 -15.68
C THR A 35 1.27 2.07 -14.63
N TYR A 36 1.29 3.38 -14.88
CA TYR A 36 0.79 4.40 -13.96
C TYR A 36 -0.64 4.85 -14.29
N TYR A 37 -1.51 4.93 -13.27
CA TYR A 37 -2.89 5.39 -13.41
C TYR A 37 -3.25 6.38 -12.30
N VAL A 38 -4.01 7.42 -12.66
CA VAL A 38 -4.72 8.27 -11.70
C VAL A 38 -6.21 8.17 -11.99
N LYS A 39 -7.01 7.76 -11.01
CA LYS A 39 -8.48 7.67 -11.13
C LYS A 39 -9.14 8.62 -10.14
N LYS A 40 -10.02 9.47 -10.67
CA LYS A 40 -10.93 10.31 -9.88
C LYS A 40 -12.13 9.48 -9.40
N THR A 41 -12.48 9.60 -8.12
CA THR A 41 -13.66 8.96 -7.52
C THR A 41 -14.33 9.86 -6.48
N LYS A 42 -15.67 9.92 -6.47
CA LYS A 42 -16.47 10.44 -5.33
C LYS A 42 -16.90 9.32 -4.39
N ASN A 43 -16.82 8.07 -4.84
CA ASN A 43 -17.09 6.92 -4.00
C ASN A 43 -15.93 6.72 -3.04
N LEU A 44 -16.21 6.94 -1.76
CA LEU A 44 -15.28 6.74 -0.64
C LEU A 44 -15.66 5.54 0.23
N ASP A 45 -16.76 4.88 -0.12
CA ASP A 45 -17.18 3.67 0.55
C ASP A 45 -16.21 2.54 0.18
N CYS A 46 -15.48 2.07 1.17
CA CYS A 46 -14.43 1.09 0.98
C CYS A 46 -14.99 -0.27 0.55
N ASP A 47 -16.22 -0.59 1.00
CA ASP A 47 -16.88 -1.88 0.73
C ASP A 47 -17.07 -2.04 -0.78
N THR A 48 -17.66 -1.03 -1.42
CA THR A 48 -17.87 -1.03 -2.86
C THR A 48 -16.58 -0.76 -3.66
N LEU A 49 -15.71 0.13 -3.18
CA LEU A 49 -14.49 0.52 -3.88
C LEU A 49 -13.48 -0.64 -3.99
N PHE A 50 -13.34 -1.45 -2.95
CA PHE A 50 -12.37 -2.56 -2.91
C PHE A 50 -13.00 -3.94 -3.06
N ALA A 51 -14.33 -4.05 -3.22
CA ALA A 51 -15.04 -5.31 -3.46
C ALA A 51 -14.39 -6.20 -4.54
N PRO A 52 -13.95 -5.69 -5.72
CA PRO A 52 -13.30 -6.55 -6.73
C PRO A 52 -11.99 -7.19 -6.22
N LEU A 53 -11.23 -6.44 -5.41
CA LEU A 53 -9.96 -6.90 -4.86
C LEU A 53 -10.19 -7.97 -3.79
N ILE A 54 -11.19 -7.73 -2.92
CA ILE A 54 -11.60 -8.67 -1.87
C ILE A 54 -12.16 -9.95 -2.50
N LYS A 55 -12.94 -9.83 -3.58
CA LYS A 55 -13.43 -10.97 -4.36
C LYS A 55 -12.27 -11.76 -4.98
N ASN A 56 -11.29 -11.10 -5.62
CA ASN A 56 -10.11 -11.78 -6.16
C ASN A 56 -9.36 -12.56 -5.07
N LEU A 57 -9.16 -11.94 -3.90
CA LEU A 57 -8.53 -12.58 -2.75
C LEU A 57 -9.32 -13.81 -2.28
N ARG A 58 -10.66 -13.72 -2.28
CA ARG A 58 -11.54 -14.81 -1.87
C ARG A 58 -11.51 -15.99 -2.84
N ASP A 59 -11.57 -15.69 -4.14
CA ASP A 59 -11.63 -16.69 -5.20
C ASP A 59 -10.28 -17.43 -5.36
N ASN A 60 -9.16 -16.74 -5.07
CA ASN A 60 -7.81 -17.28 -5.31
C ASN A 60 -7.02 -17.61 -4.04
N GLY A 61 -7.44 -17.15 -2.86
CA GLY A 61 -6.75 -17.36 -1.59
C GLY A 61 -5.27 -16.96 -1.65
N TYR A 62 -4.37 -17.84 -1.23
CA TYR A 62 -2.92 -17.62 -1.27
C TYR A 62 -2.35 -17.47 -2.70
N LYS A 63 -3.13 -17.76 -3.76
CA LYS A 63 -2.72 -17.54 -5.16
C LYS A 63 -3.12 -16.17 -5.70
N ALA A 64 -3.88 -15.37 -4.94
CA ALA A 64 -4.29 -14.03 -5.35
C ALA A 64 -3.07 -13.13 -5.59
N GLU A 65 -3.16 -12.13 -6.47
CA GLU A 65 -2.04 -11.20 -6.68
C GLU A 65 -1.66 -10.48 -5.37
N ARG A 66 -0.36 -10.21 -5.16
CA ARG A 66 0.03 -9.39 -4.01
C ARG A 66 -0.18 -7.92 -4.30
N VAL A 67 -0.78 -7.24 -3.32
CA VAL A 67 -1.14 -5.82 -3.42
C VAL A 67 -0.71 -5.08 -2.16
N ILE A 68 -0.15 -3.88 -2.33
CA ILE A 68 -0.04 -2.91 -1.23
C ILE A 68 -1.04 -1.79 -1.49
N ILE A 69 -1.81 -1.45 -0.48
CA ILE A 69 -2.68 -0.27 -0.46
C ILE A 69 -2.08 0.73 0.54
N PHE A 70 -1.52 1.81 0.03
CA PHE A 70 -1.12 2.96 0.83
C PHE A 70 -2.31 3.86 1.10
N CYS A 71 -2.54 4.23 2.36
CA CYS A 71 -3.57 5.19 2.73
C CYS A 71 -3.15 6.06 3.93
N ASP A 72 -3.85 7.17 4.10
CA ASP A 72 -3.71 8.04 5.27
C ASP A 72 -4.18 7.34 6.54
N ARG A 73 -3.60 7.76 7.68
CA ARG A 73 -3.94 7.22 9.00
C ARG A 73 -5.44 7.31 9.32
N SER A 74 -6.11 8.36 8.85
CA SER A 74 -7.54 8.58 9.06
C SER A 74 -8.42 7.56 8.36
N ARG A 75 -7.95 6.94 7.27
CA ARG A 75 -8.70 5.94 6.49
C ARG A 75 -8.26 4.51 6.74
N LEU A 76 -7.12 4.32 7.41
CA LEU A 76 -6.52 3.01 7.60
C LEU A 76 -7.48 2.02 8.29
N ARG A 77 -8.17 2.47 9.35
CA ARG A 77 -9.10 1.63 10.10
C ARG A 77 -10.33 1.30 9.27
N ASP A 78 -10.98 2.31 8.69
CA ASP A 78 -12.20 2.15 7.89
C ASP A 78 -11.97 1.20 6.70
N LEU A 79 -10.83 1.34 6.01
CA LEU A 79 -10.45 0.45 4.92
C LEU A 79 -10.22 -0.98 5.42
N TYR A 80 -9.53 -1.15 6.54
CA TYR A 80 -9.27 -2.48 7.09
C TYR A 80 -10.57 -3.16 7.56
N ASP A 81 -11.48 -2.41 8.19
CA ASP A 81 -12.78 -2.90 8.64
C ASP A 81 -13.67 -3.32 7.47
N SER A 82 -13.63 -2.57 6.38
CA SER A 82 -14.27 -2.94 5.13
C SER A 82 -13.77 -4.29 4.61
N PHE A 83 -12.45 -4.51 4.61
CA PHE A 83 -11.86 -5.80 4.25
C PHE A 83 -12.30 -6.93 5.20
N GLU A 84 -12.31 -6.70 6.51
CA GLU A 84 -12.81 -7.70 7.47
C GLU A 84 -14.29 -8.02 7.22
N ASN A 85 -15.12 -7.01 7.03
CA ASN A 85 -16.55 -7.19 6.82
C ASN A 85 -16.85 -7.92 5.51
N GLU A 86 -16.36 -7.40 4.38
CA GLU A 86 -16.63 -7.96 3.06
C GLU A 86 -15.99 -9.34 2.89
N PHE A 87 -14.78 -9.58 3.41
CA PHE A 87 -14.13 -10.88 3.28
C PHE A 87 -14.79 -11.93 4.18
N TYR A 88 -15.08 -11.59 5.45
CA TYR A 88 -15.55 -12.59 6.42
C TYR A 88 -17.06 -12.78 6.48
N ASN A 89 -17.87 -11.74 6.18
CA ASN A 89 -19.33 -11.84 6.25
C ASN A 89 -19.95 -12.49 5.01
N TYR A 90 -19.20 -12.66 3.93
CA TYR A 90 -19.68 -13.35 2.72
C TYR A 90 -20.03 -14.82 2.98
N TYR A 91 -19.32 -15.47 3.89
CA TYR A 91 -19.51 -16.88 4.17
C TYR A 91 -20.53 -17.08 5.29
N THR A 92 -21.52 -17.95 5.05
CA THR A 92 -22.40 -18.45 6.10
C THR A 92 -21.57 -19.20 7.15
N TYR A 93 -22.03 -19.28 8.40
CA TYR A 93 -21.27 -19.91 9.49
C TYR A 93 -20.79 -21.34 9.14
N ASP A 94 -21.58 -22.05 8.34
CA ASP A 94 -21.34 -23.45 7.95
C ASP A 94 -20.45 -23.60 6.70
N GLU A 95 -20.22 -22.51 5.93
CA GLU A 95 -19.46 -22.53 4.66
C GLU A 95 -18.10 -21.80 4.77
N ARG A 96 -17.75 -21.25 5.93
CA ARG A 96 -16.49 -20.54 6.11
C ARG A 96 -15.30 -21.49 5.96
N PRO A 97 -14.36 -21.25 5.04
CA PRO A 97 -13.09 -21.96 4.99
C PRO A 97 -12.12 -21.46 6.08
N PHE A 98 -12.62 -20.73 7.08
CA PHE A 98 -11.86 -20.10 8.15
C PHE A 98 -12.73 -19.97 9.40
N ALA A 99 -12.10 -19.90 10.56
CA ALA A 99 -12.82 -19.76 11.82
C ALA A 99 -12.37 -18.50 12.55
N MET A 100 -13.32 -17.65 12.89
CA MET A 100 -13.06 -16.34 13.46
C MET A 100 -13.70 -16.23 14.84
N PHE A 101 -12.95 -15.77 15.84
CA PHE A 101 -13.51 -15.45 17.15
C PHE A 101 -13.02 -14.10 17.68
N HIS A 102 -13.95 -13.36 18.25
CA HIS A 102 -13.71 -12.11 18.95
C HIS A 102 -13.36 -12.38 20.42
N ARG A 103 -12.81 -11.39 21.14
CA ARG A 103 -12.64 -11.41 22.61
C ARG A 103 -13.92 -11.88 23.31
N THR A 104 -15.07 -11.43 22.81
CA THR A 104 -16.41 -11.68 23.34
C THR A 104 -17.03 -13.01 22.89
N THR A 105 -16.38 -13.77 22.01
CA THR A 105 -16.90 -15.07 21.58
C THR A 105 -16.90 -16.04 22.77
N ARG A 106 -18.02 -16.73 22.96
CA ARG A 106 -18.23 -17.66 24.07
C ARG A 106 -17.18 -18.79 24.05
N PRO A 107 -16.65 -19.23 25.21
CA PRO A 107 -15.63 -20.28 25.28
C PRO A 107 -16.00 -21.57 24.54
N GLU A 108 -17.27 -21.98 24.63
CA GLU A 108 -17.81 -23.17 23.96
C GLU A 108 -17.72 -23.08 22.42
N ILE A 109 -17.85 -21.88 21.85
CA ILE A 109 -17.71 -21.64 20.41
C ILE A 109 -16.23 -21.66 20.02
N LYS A 110 -15.34 -21.11 20.86
CA LYS A 110 -13.88 -21.17 20.65
C LYS A 110 -13.38 -22.61 20.62
N GLU A 111 -13.82 -23.47 21.54
CA GLU A 111 -13.44 -24.89 21.56
C GLU A 111 -13.93 -25.66 20.32
N ARG A 112 -15.14 -25.37 19.85
CA ARG A 112 -15.67 -25.98 18.61
C ARG A 112 -14.88 -25.56 17.39
N ILE A 113 -14.51 -24.29 17.30
CA ILE A 113 -13.65 -23.74 16.25
C ILE A 113 -12.28 -24.43 16.24
N ILE A 114 -11.64 -24.56 17.40
CA ILE A 114 -10.32 -25.20 17.52
C ILE A 114 -10.39 -26.67 17.09
N LYS A 115 -11.43 -27.41 17.47
CA LYS A 115 -11.63 -28.80 17.06
C LYS A 115 -11.85 -28.95 15.55
N ALA A 116 -12.60 -28.05 14.93
CA ALA A 116 -12.82 -28.04 13.48
C ALA A 116 -11.53 -27.72 12.69
N PHE A 117 -10.60 -27.00 13.32
CA PHE A 117 -9.29 -26.66 12.76
C PHE A 117 -8.28 -27.82 12.80
N GLN A 118 -8.43 -28.70 13.78
CA GLN A 118 -7.58 -29.88 13.97
C GLN A 118 -8.03 -31.06 13.09
N ASP A 119 -9.06 -30.87 12.25
CA ASP A 119 -9.55 -31.88 11.32
C ASP A 119 -8.74 -31.84 10.00
N PRO A 120 -7.90 -32.86 9.71
CA PRO A 120 -7.06 -32.89 8.52
C PRO A 120 -7.86 -33.03 7.20
N ASP A 121 -9.12 -33.45 7.26
CA ASP A 121 -10.01 -33.58 6.08
C ASP A 121 -11.01 -32.39 5.95
N GLY A 122 -10.93 -31.41 6.87
CA GLY A 122 -11.84 -30.27 6.94
C GLY A 122 -11.54 -29.13 5.96
N MET A 123 -12.59 -28.39 5.57
CA MET A 123 -12.50 -27.18 4.72
C MET A 123 -11.91 -25.95 5.45
N VAL A 124 -11.71 -26.02 6.76
CA VAL A 124 -11.30 -24.87 7.60
C VAL A 124 -9.78 -24.73 7.60
N ARG A 125 -9.26 -23.64 7.03
CA ARG A 125 -7.82 -23.43 6.78
C ARG A 125 -7.23 -22.14 7.38
N ILE A 126 -8.03 -21.24 7.96
CA ILE A 126 -7.53 -19.94 8.49
C ILE A 126 -8.19 -19.58 9.84
N LEU A 127 -7.40 -19.33 10.90
CA LEU A 127 -7.86 -18.93 12.23
C LEU A 127 -7.67 -17.42 12.38
N ILE A 128 -8.74 -16.69 12.69
CA ILE A 128 -8.69 -15.23 12.83
C ILE A 128 -9.19 -14.83 14.22
N ALA A 129 -8.31 -14.31 15.08
CA ALA A 129 -8.69 -13.68 16.35
C ALA A 129 -8.61 -12.15 16.22
N THR A 130 -9.67 -11.41 16.58
CA THR A 130 -9.69 -9.94 16.43
C THR A 130 -8.73 -9.21 17.38
N ILE A 131 -8.33 -7.99 16.99
CA ILE A 131 -7.35 -7.12 17.69
C ILE A 131 -7.68 -6.84 19.16
N ALA A 132 -8.96 -6.91 19.57
CA ALA A 132 -9.37 -6.73 20.97
C ALA A 132 -9.06 -7.96 21.87
N SER A 133 -8.60 -9.07 21.31
CA SER A 133 -8.34 -10.35 22.01
C SER A 133 -6.90 -10.48 22.53
N PHE A 134 -6.09 -9.44 22.37
CA PHE A 134 -4.62 -9.43 22.48
C PHE A 134 -4.04 -9.46 23.90
N GLU A 135 -4.87 -9.57 24.94
CA GLU A 135 -4.43 -9.61 26.35
C GLU A 135 -4.14 -11.03 26.87
N ASN A 136 -4.25 -12.08 26.05
CA ASN A 136 -3.96 -13.46 26.46
C ASN A 136 -2.77 -14.04 25.68
N GLU A 137 -1.70 -14.38 26.39
CA GLU A 137 -0.44 -14.92 25.82
C GLU A 137 -0.66 -16.17 24.94
N PHE A 138 -1.70 -16.95 25.20
CA PHE A 138 -2.02 -18.18 24.47
C PHE A 138 -2.43 -17.97 23.00
N TYR A 139 -2.93 -16.77 22.63
CA TYR A 139 -3.45 -16.49 21.27
C TYR A 139 -2.47 -15.68 20.40
N ASN A 140 -1.30 -15.34 20.92
CA ASN A 140 -0.27 -14.63 20.16
C ASN A 140 0.33 -15.51 19.04
N ASP A 141 0.41 -16.83 19.21
CA ASP A 141 1.11 -17.68 18.24
C ASP A 141 0.34 -17.87 16.92
N TYR A 142 -1.00 -17.86 16.92
CA TYR A 142 -1.79 -18.40 15.79
C TYR A 142 -2.41 -17.39 14.80
N THR A 143 -2.18 -16.07 14.91
CA THR A 143 -3.21 -15.11 14.41
C THR A 143 -2.79 -14.11 13.32
N TYR A 144 -1.51 -13.98 12.99
CA TYR A 144 -1.06 -13.11 11.87
C TYR A 144 -0.62 -13.88 10.63
N ASP A 145 0.00 -15.05 10.82
CA ASP A 145 0.57 -15.83 9.71
C ASP A 145 -0.52 -16.49 8.83
N GLU A 146 -1.77 -16.49 9.30
CA GLU A 146 -2.90 -17.11 8.62
C GLU A 146 -3.85 -16.10 7.95
N ARG A 147 -3.69 -14.79 8.16
CA ARG A 147 -4.60 -13.79 7.59
C ARG A 147 -4.28 -13.49 6.13
N PRO A 148 -5.30 -13.37 5.24
CA PRO A 148 -5.06 -13.10 3.82
C PRO A 148 -4.75 -11.62 3.54
N PHE A 149 -4.99 -10.74 4.52
CA PHE A 149 -4.61 -9.33 4.50
C PHE A 149 -4.19 -8.83 5.88
N ALA A 150 -3.34 -7.80 5.92
CA ALA A 150 -2.80 -7.25 7.16
C ALA A 150 -2.72 -5.72 7.14
N MET A 151 -2.76 -5.13 8.33
CA MET A 151 -2.61 -3.69 8.55
C MET A 151 -1.18 -3.38 9.02
N PHE A 152 -0.52 -2.39 8.41
CA PHE A 152 0.84 -1.99 8.77
C PHE A 152 0.96 -0.48 9.00
N HIS A 153 1.32 -0.07 10.21
CA HIS A 153 1.51 1.34 10.55
C HIS A 153 2.64 1.53 11.56
N ARG A 154 3.02 2.80 11.80
CA ARG A 154 4.13 3.15 12.70
C ARG A 154 4.00 2.51 14.09
N THR A 155 2.81 2.52 14.67
CA THR A 155 2.53 2.01 16.03
C THR A 155 2.26 0.50 16.08
N THR A 156 2.33 -0.23 14.95
CA THR A 156 2.30 -1.70 14.98
C THR A 156 3.53 -2.20 15.74
N ARG A 157 3.33 -3.13 16.68
CA ARG A 157 4.42 -3.69 17.50
C ARG A 157 5.52 -4.29 16.62
N PRO A 158 6.81 -4.15 16.99
CA PRO A 158 7.92 -4.68 16.19
C PRO A 158 7.76 -6.17 15.85
N GLU A 159 7.39 -7.00 16.84
CA GLU A 159 7.15 -8.43 16.64
C GLU A 159 6.07 -8.71 15.57
N ILE A 160 5.00 -7.91 15.56
CA ILE A 160 3.90 -8.05 14.60
C ILE A 160 4.35 -7.59 13.20
N LYS A 161 5.11 -6.48 13.12
CA LYS A 161 5.67 -6.01 11.84
C LYS A 161 6.55 -7.08 11.21
N GLU A 162 7.42 -7.71 11.99
CA GLU A 162 8.31 -8.75 11.49
C GLU A 162 7.53 -9.94 10.93
N ARG A 163 6.47 -10.39 11.62
CA ARG A 163 5.61 -11.47 11.14
C ARG A 163 4.87 -11.11 9.86
N ILE A 164 4.25 -9.94 9.81
CA ILE A 164 3.56 -9.45 8.60
C ILE A 164 4.53 -9.38 7.42
N ILE A 165 5.75 -8.87 7.63
CA ILE A 165 6.77 -8.77 6.59
C ILE A 165 7.17 -10.17 6.10
N LYS A 166 7.48 -11.10 7.02
CA LYS A 166 7.82 -12.48 6.68
C LYS A 166 6.71 -13.15 5.87
N ALA A 167 5.47 -13.08 6.36
CA ALA A 167 4.31 -13.67 5.70
C ALA A 167 3.99 -13.03 4.34
N PHE A 168 4.22 -11.72 4.17
CA PHE A 168 3.99 -11.03 2.91
C PHE A 168 5.10 -11.26 1.87
N GLN A 169 6.33 -11.50 2.32
CA GLN A 169 7.48 -11.79 1.44
C GLN A 169 7.54 -13.25 0.99
N ASP A 170 7.02 -14.18 1.80
CA ASP A 170 6.97 -15.60 1.48
C ASP A 170 6.05 -15.88 0.28
N PRO A 171 6.56 -16.45 -0.85
CA PRO A 171 5.77 -16.98 -1.97
C PRO A 171 4.48 -17.70 -1.58
N ASP A 172 4.57 -18.54 -0.55
CA ASP A 172 3.47 -19.39 -0.05
C ASP A 172 2.77 -18.77 1.16
N GLY A 173 3.15 -17.56 1.56
CA GLY A 173 2.57 -16.84 2.67
C GLY A 173 1.11 -16.43 2.43
N MET A 174 0.33 -16.45 3.50
CA MET A 174 -1.10 -16.17 3.43
C MET A 174 -1.40 -14.69 3.15
N VAL A 175 -0.57 -13.77 3.65
CA VAL A 175 -0.81 -12.33 3.48
C VAL A 175 -0.59 -11.93 2.02
N ARG A 176 -1.68 -11.67 1.30
CA ARG A 176 -1.64 -11.20 -0.10
C ARG A 176 -1.88 -9.71 -0.22
N ILE A 177 -2.64 -9.11 0.72
CA ILE A 177 -2.92 -7.68 0.68
C ILE A 177 -2.40 -7.00 1.94
N LEU A 178 -1.60 -5.96 1.74
CA LEU A 178 -1.10 -5.15 2.81
C LEU A 178 -1.71 -3.76 2.76
N ILE A 179 -2.44 -3.39 3.81
CA ILE A 179 -3.00 -2.05 3.98
C ILE A 179 -2.05 -1.27 4.88
N ALA A 180 -1.40 -0.25 4.35
CA ALA A 180 -0.27 0.38 5.00
C ALA A 180 -0.32 1.90 4.97
N THR A 181 0.32 2.53 5.96
CA THR A 181 0.71 3.94 5.86
C THR A 181 2.11 4.05 5.27
N ILE A 182 2.57 5.28 4.99
CA ILE A 182 3.94 5.59 4.52
C ILE A 182 5.04 5.00 5.44
N ALA A 183 4.70 4.66 6.70
CA ALA A 183 5.59 3.94 7.60
C ALA A 183 6.06 2.57 7.05
N PHE A 184 5.34 2.00 6.08
CA PHE A 184 5.76 0.83 5.31
C PHE A 184 6.74 1.25 4.21
N GLY A 185 7.97 1.60 4.63
CA GLY A 185 8.87 2.42 3.80
C GLY A 185 10.30 1.91 3.59
N MET A 186 10.86 1.07 4.46
CA MET A 186 12.29 0.74 4.37
C MET A 186 12.52 -0.77 4.21
N GLY A 187 13.21 -1.16 3.14
CA GLY A 187 13.92 -2.45 3.06
C GLY A 187 13.14 -3.69 2.62
N ILE A 188 11.83 -3.61 2.34
CA ILE A 188 11.05 -4.81 1.98
C ILE A 188 11.20 -5.13 0.49
N ASP A 189 11.71 -6.33 0.24
CA ASP A 189 11.88 -6.94 -1.07
C ASP A 189 10.83 -8.03 -1.28
N CYS A 190 9.83 -7.76 -2.11
CA CYS A 190 8.81 -8.74 -2.47
C CYS A 190 8.83 -8.91 -4.00
N LYS A 191 9.09 -10.13 -4.47
CA LYS A 191 9.31 -10.41 -5.90
C LYS A 191 8.00 -10.45 -6.70
N ASP A 192 6.92 -10.98 -6.13
CA ASP A 192 5.62 -11.11 -6.83
C ASP A 192 4.62 -10.00 -6.43
N LEU A 193 5.11 -8.78 -6.25
CA LEU A 193 4.29 -7.61 -5.96
C LEU A 193 3.93 -6.91 -7.27
N HIS A 194 2.70 -7.13 -7.75
CA HIS A 194 2.28 -6.65 -9.07
C HIS A 194 1.42 -5.40 -9.03
N ARG A 195 0.93 -5.02 -7.85
CA ARG A 195 0.03 -3.87 -7.71
C ARG A 195 0.33 -3.01 -6.49
N ILE A 196 0.38 -1.71 -6.74
CA ILE A 196 0.38 -0.66 -5.72
C ILE A 196 -0.87 0.19 -5.91
N ILE A 197 -1.61 0.41 -4.84
CA ILE A 197 -2.76 1.31 -4.81
C ILE A 197 -2.48 2.40 -3.78
N HIS A 198 -2.64 3.66 -4.16
CA HIS A 198 -2.63 4.80 -3.26
C HIS A 198 -4.06 5.29 -3.08
N PHE A 199 -4.64 5.05 -1.91
CA PHE A 199 -5.93 5.61 -1.51
C PHE A 199 -5.70 6.96 -0.84
N GLY A 200 -5.48 7.97 -1.69
CA GLY A 200 -5.06 9.31 -1.29
C GLY A 200 -3.82 9.76 -2.06
N VAL A 201 -3.40 11.01 -1.82
CA VAL A 201 -2.25 11.61 -2.51
C VAL A 201 -1.03 11.56 -1.59
N PRO A 202 0.11 10.97 -2.02
CA PRO A 202 1.36 11.01 -1.26
C PRO A 202 1.83 12.44 -0.99
N SER A 203 2.76 12.61 -0.05
CA SER A 203 3.28 13.93 0.34
C SER A 203 4.00 14.65 -0.79
N ASP A 204 4.68 13.91 -1.66
CA ASP A 204 5.41 14.43 -2.81
C ASP A 204 5.62 13.38 -3.92
N LEU A 205 6.15 13.84 -5.06
CA LEU A 205 6.26 13.00 -6.25
C LEU A 205 7.35 11.93 -6.10
N ASP A 206 8.41 12.21 -5.36
CA ASP A 206 9.51 11.28 -5.07
C ASP A 206 9.01 10.12 -4.19
N SER A 207 8.21 10.42 -3.16
CA SER A 207 7.57 9.41 -2.30
C SER A 207 6.66 8.49 -3.11
N TYR A 208 5.78 9.07 -3.94
CA TYR A 208 4.90 8.29 -4.81
C TYR A 208 5.70 7.38 -5.78
N PHE A 209 6.79 7.89 -6.34
CA PHE A 209 7.65 7.13 -7.24
C PHE A 209 8.36 5.97 -6.55
N GLN A 210 8.91 6.19 -5.35
CA GLN A 210 9.59 5.16 -4.56
C GLN A 210 8.62 4.07 -4.07
N GLU A 211 7.45 4.48 -3.59
CA GLU A 211 6.39 3.57 -3.14
C GLU A 211 5.87 2.70 -4.29
N SER A 212 5.60 3.32 -5.45
CA SER A 212 5.19 2.61 -6.66
C SER A 212 6.28 1.65 -7.16
N GLY A 213 7.55 2.07 -7.07
CA GLY A 213 8.73 1.30 -7.48
C GLY A 213 8.96 0.01 -6.69
N ARG A 214 8.22 -0.23 -5.61
CA ARG A 214 8.25 -1.50 -4.87
C ARG A 214 7.74 -2.67 -5.70
N ALA A 215 6.79 -2.43 -6.60
CA ALA A 215 6.25 -3.46 -7.48
C ALA A 215 7.23 -3.85 -8.60
N GLY A 216 7.00 -5.02 -9.20
CA GLY A 216 7.65 -5.46 -10.43
C GLY A 216 9.15 -5.66 -10.31
N ARG A 217 9.60 -6.34 -9.25
CA ARG A 217 11.01 -6.74 -9.09
C ARG A 217 11.36 -8.00 -9.87
N ASP A 218 10.34 -8.70 -10.34
CA ASP A 218 10.37 -9.89 -11.18
C ASP A 218 10.21 -9.58 -12.68
N ASP A 219 10.31 -8.29 -13.07
CA ASP A 219 10.10 -7.78 -14.43
C ASP A 219 8.71 -8.03 -15.03
N ALA A 220 7.77 -8.62 -14.28
CA ALA A 220 6.40 -8.82 -14.71
C ALA A 220 5.66 -7.49 -14.86
N GLN A 221 4.67 -7.41 -15.76
CA GLN A 221 3.88 -6.19 -15.92
C GLN A 221 3.06 -5.92 -14.66
N CYS A 222 3.25 -4.72 -14.11
CA CYS A 222 2.68 -4.25 -12.86
C CYS A 222 1.85 -2.98 -13.07
N SER A 223 1.14 -2.56 -12.02
CA SER A 223 0.42 -1.29 -12.04
C SER A 223 0.55 -0.52 -10.72
N ALA A 224 0.62 0.80 -10.86
CA ALA A 224 0.52 1.76 -9.77
C ALA A 224 -0.72 2.63 -10.00
N LEU A 225 -1.70 2.52 -9.12
CA LEU A 225 -2.97 3.24 -9.18
C LEU A 225 -3.06 4.26 -8.06
N LEU A 226 -3.33 5.52 -8.39
CA LEU A 226 -3.63 6.56 -7.42
C LEU A 226 -5.12 6.92 -7.51
N LEU A 227 -5.82 6.81 -6.38
CA LEU A 227 -7.23 7.18 -6.23
C LEU A 227 -7.32 8.61 -5.70
N LEU A 228 -7.87 9.48 -6.53
CA LEU A 228 -8.05 10.89 -6.26
C LEU A 228 -9.51 11.16 -5.91
N TYR A 229 -9.77 11.77 -4.76
CA TYR A 229 -11.12 12.00 -4.25
C TYR A 229 -11.26 13.38 -3.59
N PRO A 230 -12.48 13.86 -3.32
CA PRO A 230 -12.67 15.18 -2.69
C PRO A 230 -11.88 15.30 -1.37
N ARG A 231 -11.22 16.44 -1.16
CA ARG A 231 -10.42 16.75 0.05
C ARG A 231 -9.27 15.77 0.34
N CYS A 232 -8.76 15.05 -0.66
CA CYS A 232 -7.60 14.15 -0.50
C CYS A 232 -6.24 14.87 -0.56
N ILE A 233 -6.17 16.09 -1.07
CA ILE A 233 -4.94 16.87 -1.17
C ILE A 233 -4.85 17.76 0.07
N SER A 234 -4.03 17.35 1.04
CA SER A 234 -3.76 18.19 2.21
C SER A 234 -2.88 19.39 1.84
N ARG A 235 -2.86 20.43 2.69
CA ARG A 235 -1.96 21.59 2.53
C ARG A 235 -0.46 21.23 2.54
N TYR A 236 -0.11 20.08 3.14
CA TYR A 236 1.27 19.61 3.26
C TYR A 236 1.74 18.85 2.01
N VAL A 237 0.82 18.54 1.09
CA VAL A 237 1.14 17.93 -0.20
C VAL A 237 1.89 18.95 -1.06
N LYS A 238 3.10 18.58 -1.49
CA LYS A 238 3.96 19.43 -2.32
C LYS A 238 3.35 19.68 -3.69
N LYS A 239 3.77 20.80 -4.31
CA LYS A 239 3.25 21.24 -5.61
C LYS A 239 3.53 20.24 -6.74
N ASP A 240 4.63 19.51 -6.68
CA ASP A 240 5.05 18.54 -7.70
C ASP A 240 4.04 17.39 -7.89
N ILE A 241 3.61 16.74 -6.81
CA ILE A 241 2.61 15.68 -6.87
C ILE A 241 1.22 16.24 -7.16
N ARG A 242 0.91 17.47 -6.72
CA ARG A 242 -0.33 18.17 -7.09
C ARG A 242 -0.41 18.36 -8.60
N ASP A 243 0.63 18.95 -9.20
CA ASP A 243 0.73 19.14 -10.65
C ASP A 243 0.70 17.77 -11.38
N TYR A 244 1.29 16.73 -10.80
CA TYR A 244 1.22 15.36 -11.33
C TYR A 244 -0.19 14.80 -11.36
N VAL A 245 -0.98 14.92 -10.28
CA VAL A 245 -2.33 14.31 -10.22
C VAL A 245 -3.37 15.14 -10.99
N THR A 246 -3.21 16.45 -11.10
CA THR A 246 -4.11 17.34 -11.87
C THR A 246 -3.74 17.44 -13.35
N ASN A 247 -2.56 16.95 -13.76
CA ASN A 247 -2.16 16.90 -15.16
C ASN A 247 -3.18 16.12 -16.02
N THR A 248 -3.49 16.68 -17.20
CA THR A 248 -4.53 16.21 -18.12
C THR A 248 -4.00 15.66 -19.45
N GLN A 249 -2.71 15.79 -19.76
CA GLN A 249 -2.20 15.49 -21.10
C GLN A 249 -0.79 14.88 -21.15
N ARG A 250 0.08 15.20 -20.18
CA ARG A 250 1.48 14.73 -20.20
C ARG A 250 1.57 13.27 -19.75
N CYS A 251 2.50 12.52 -20.32
CA CYS A 251 2.76 11.15 -19.88
C CYS A 251 3.19 11.14 -18.40
N ARG A 252 2.57 10.29 -17.58
CA ARG A 252 2.89 10.17 -16.15
C ARG A 252 4.36 9.78 -15.91
N ARG A 253 4.87 8.83 -16.69
CA ARG A 253 6.27 8.37 -16.61
C ARG A 253 7.25 9.48 -16.99
N GLU A 254 6.91 10.33 -17.95
CA GLU A 254 7.75 11.46 -18.32
C GLU A 254 7.91 12.44 -17.15
N ILE A 255 6.80 12.81 -16.49
CA ILE A 255 6.83 13.67 -15.30
C ILE A 255 7.69 13.06 -14.19
N HIS A 256 7.54 11.76 -13.93
CA HIS A 256 8.34 11.05 -12.92
C HIS A 256 9.84 11.09 -13.20
N LEU A 257 10.27 10.99 -14.45
CA LEU A 257 11.69 10.90 -14.78
C LEU A 257 12.35 12.28 -14.92
N GLU A 258 11.55 13.30 -15.25
CA GLU A 258 12.02 14.69 -15.39
C GLU A 258 12.68 15.20 -14.11
N VAL A 259 12.12 14.90 -12.92
CA VAL A 259 12.70 15.33 -11.63
C VAL A 259 14.06 14.70 -11.31
N TYR A 260 14.45 13.65 -12.04
CA TYR A 260 15.75 12.98 -11.93
C TYR A 260 16.71 13.34 -13.08
N ASP A 261 16.37 14.31 -13.93
CA ASP A 261 17.08 14.63 -15.20
C ASP A 261 17.14 13.42 -16.16
N SER A 262 16.09 12.58 -16.17
CA SER A 262 16.01 11.37 -16.97
C SER A 262 14.84 11.41 -17.97
N LYS A 263 14.90 10.57 -19.02
CA LYS A 263 13.84 10.44 -20.02
C LYS A 263 13.32 9.00 -20.06
N PRO A 264 12.01 8.79 -20.32
CA PRO A 264 11.46 7.45 -20.44
C PRO A 264 12.02 6.73 -21.66
N SER A 265 12.28 5.43 -21.50
CA SER A 265 12.45 4.52 -22.63
C SER A 265 11.18 4.45 -23.46
N LYS A 266 11.29 4.10 -24.74
CA LYS A 266 10.13 3.91 -25.62
C LYS A 266 9.35 2.66 -25.20
N ILE A 267 8.33 2.85 -24.36
CA ILE A 267 7.44 1.77 -23.91
C ILE A 267 6.49 1.39 -25.06
N GLN A 268 6.44 0.10 -25.38
CA GLN A 268 5.51 -0.48 -26.33
C GLN A 268 4.95 -1.80 -25.79
N PRO A 269 3.63 -2.06 -25.95
CA PRO A 269 2.62 -1.15 -26.50
C PRO A 269 2.37 0.04 -25.57
N LYS A 270 2.03 1.22 -26.12
CA LYS A 270 1.88 2.48 -25.34
C LYS A 270 0.93 2.35 -24.14
N HIS A 271 -0.05 1.44 -24.18
CA HIS A 271 -1.01 1.22 -23.11
C HIS A 271 -0.42 0.61 -21.82
N THR A 272 0.80 0.08 -21.87
CA THR A 272 1.56 -0.38 -20.69
C THR A 272 2.35 0.74 -20.01
N CYS A 273 2.31 1.96 -20.57
CA CYS A 273 3.06 3.09 -20.04
C CYS A 273 2.30 3.81 -18.91
N CYS A 274 1.14 4.38 -19.22
CA CYS A 274 0.27 5.08 -18.28
C CYS A 274 -1.12 5.30 -18.88
N ASP A 275 -2.07 5.78 -18.07
CA ASP A 275 -3.42 6.25 -18.45
C ASP A 275 -3.46 7.07 -19.77
N PHE A 276 -2.67 8.15 -19.89
CA PHE A 276 -2.67 8.97 -21.12
C PHE A 276 -2.04 8.29 -22.33
N CYS A 277 -0.99 7.50 -22.13
CA CYS A 277 -0.39 6.74 -23.22
C CYS A 277 -1.31 5.62 -23.71
N HIS A 278 -2.12 5.05 -22.82
CA HIS A 278 -3.18 4.10 -23.13
C HIS A 278 -4.22 4.72 -24.07
N GLN A 279 -4.72 5.92 -23.77
CA GLN A 279 -5.68 6.63 -24.63
C GLN A 279 -5.15 6.90 -26.04
N ARG A 280 -3.82 7.02 -26.20
CA ARG A 280 -3.14 7.29 -27.48
C ARG A 280 -2.54 6.03 -28.11
N CYS A 281 -2.95 4.85 -27.65
CA CYS A 281 -2.41 3.57 -28.11
C CYS A 281 -3.24 3.02 -29.29
N GLU A 282 -2.55 2.61 -30.35
CA GLU A 282 -3.17 2.17 -31.62
C GLU A 282 -2.91 0.69 -31.90
N CYS A 283 -2.58 -0.11 -30.87
CA CYS A 283 -2.13 -1.49 -31.06
C CYS A 283 -3.25 -2.50 -31.41
N GLY A 284 -4.52 -2.07 -31.42
CA GLY A 284 -5.68 -2.92 -31.72
C GLY A 284 -6.08 -3.91 -30.61
N ASN A 285 -5.22 -4.16 -29.62
CA ASN A 285 -5.49 -5.01 -28.46
C ASN A 285 -5.20 -4.29 -27.13
N CYS A 286 -5.84 -3.13 -26.95
CA CYS A 286 -5.74 -2.35 -25.70
C CYS A 286 -6.76 -2.88 -24.68
N GLU A 287 -6.60 -4.11 -24.22
CA GLU A 287 -7.35 -4.56 -23.06
C GLU A 287 -6.81 -3.84 -21.83
N SER A 288 -7.66 -3.07 -21.16
CA SER A 288 -7.35 -2.59 -19.82
C SER A 288 -7.31 -3.82 -18.91
N PRO A 289 -6.33 -3.96 -17.99
CA PRO A 289 -6.30 -5.08 -17.05
C PRO A 289 -7.68 -5.26 -16.40
N GLU A 290 -8.24 -6.47 -16.39
CA GLU A 290 -9.62 -6.76 -15.95
C GLU A 290 -9.97 -6.13 -14.58
N PHE A 291 -9.00 -6.08 -13.65
CA PHE A 291 -9.18 -5.40 -12.36
C PHE A 291 -9.26 -3.87 -12.45
N LEU A 292 -8.50 -3.25 -13.35
CA LEU A 292 -8.68 -1.83 -13.66
C LEU A 292 -10.02 -1.62 -14.33
N VAL A 293 -10.47 -2.56 -15.16
CA VAL A 293 -11.82 -2.49 -15.73
C VAL A 293 -12.85 -2.50 -14.59
N ASP A 294 -12.85 -3.42 -13.64
CA ASP A 294 -13.85 -3.44 -12.54
C ASP A 294 -13.74 -2.26 -11.57
N LEU A 295 -12.53 -1.83 -11.20
CA LEU A 295 -12.32 -0.68 -10.31
C LEU A 295 -12.53 0.68 -11.02
N LEU A 296 -12.36 0.73 -12.35
CA LEU A 296 -12.59 1.92 -13.18
C LEU A 296 -13.99 1.93 -13.84
N GLN A 297 -14.73 0.81 -13.84
CA GLN A 297 -16.05 0.63 -14.47
C GLN A 297 -17.20 1.33 -13.74
N SER A 298 -16.95 1.99 -12.60
CA SER A 298 -17.80 3.11 -12.20
C SER A 298 -17.65 4.18 -13.29
N ARG A 299 -18.51 4.08 -14.31
CA ARG A 299 -18.59 4.91 -15.52
C ARG A 299 -18.94 6.37 -15.25
N ASP A 300 -18.85 6.80 -14.01
CA ASP A 300 -18.88 8.20 -13.71
C ASP A 300 -17.51 8.76 -14.12
N GLU A 301 -17.45 9.39 -15.30
CA GLU A 301 -16.48 10.45 -15.54
C GLU A 301 -16.81 11.55 -14.54
N ILE A 302 -16.27 11.40 -13.34
CA ILE A 302 -16.46 12.36 -12.29
C ILE A 302 -15.50 13.50 -12.58
N GLU A 303 -16.08 14.61 -13.04
CA GLU A 303 -15.41 15.90 -12.92
C GLU A 303 -15.24 16.21 -11.42
N LEU A 304 -13.99 16.07 -10.96
CA LEU A 304 -13.51 16.65 -9.71
C LEU A 304 -12.66 17.87 -10.10
N PRO A 305 -13.19 19.10 -9.99
CA PRO A 305 -12.41 20.30 -10.20
C PRO A 305 -11.35 20.43 -9.08
N ASP A 306 -10.23 21.08 -9.40
CA ASP A 306 -9.05 21.09 -8.52
C ASP A 306 -9.33 21.68 -7.13
N ASN A 307 -10.29 22.59 -7.01
CA ASN A 307 -10.72 23.17 -5.74
C ASN A 307 -11.45 22.16 -4.83
N GLU A 308 -12.13 21.14 -5.36
CA GLU A 308 -12.78 20.10 -4.56
C GLU A 308 -11.77 19.07 -4.02
N LEU A 309 -10.55 19.03 -4.56
CA LEU A 309 -9.51 18.10 -4.13
C LEU A 309 -8.78 18.59 -2.89
N ILE A 310 -8.71 19.90 -2.67
CA ILE A 310 -7.92 20.53 -1.62
C ILE A 310 -8.69 20.48 -0.30
N ASN A 311 -8.00 20.05 0.77
CA ASN A 311 -8.50 20.15 2.13
C ASN A 311 -7.99 21.44 2.81
N ASP A 312 -8.84 22.47 2.83
CA ASP A 312 -8.54 23.77 3.44
C ASP A 312 -8.80 23.82 4.96
N GLU A 313 -9.35 22.75 5.56
CA GLU A 313 -9.67 22.73 6.99
C GLU A 313 -8.39 22.83 7.83
N VAL A 314 -8.41 23.78 8.79
CA VAL A 314 -7.31 24.07 9.73
C VAL A 314 -7.37 23.04 10.86
N GLU A 315 -6.54 22.01 10.78
CA GLU A 315 -6.18 21.25 11.97
C GLU A 315 -5.16 22.06 12.78
N GLU A 316 -5.67 22.75 13.79
CA GLU A 316 -4.86 23.26 14.91
C GLU A 316 -4.22 22.08 15.66
N GLN A 317 -2.90 22.20 15.86
CA GLN A 317 -2.06 21.51 16.85
C GLN A 317 -1.67 20.04 16.59
N VAL A 318 -0.48 19.88 16.00
CA VAL A 318 0.52 18.96 16.54
C VAL A 318 1.82 19.76 16.71
N GLU A 319 1.99 20.36 17.89
CA GLU A 319 3.31 20.77 18.33
C GLU A 319 4.16 19.51 18.46
N CYS A 320 5.12 19.38 17.54
CA CYS A 320 6.24 18.49 17.69
C CYS A 320 7.03 18.96 18.92
N ARG A 321 6.87 18.27 20.06
CA ARG A 321 7.90 18.30 21.10
C ARG A 321 9.08 17.46 20.60
N GLU A 322 9.98 18.13 19.90
CA GLU A 322 11.36 17.71 19.79
C GLU A 322 12.02 17.86 21.16
N GLY A 323 12.75 16.82 21.59
CA GLY A 323 13.68 16.90 22.70
C GLY A 323 13.18 16.30 24.01
N GLU A 324 13.44 15.01 24.19
CA GLU A 324 14.04 14.52 25.44
C GLU A 324 14.83 13.26 25.09
N SER A 325 16.15 13.40 25.17
CA SER A 325 17.15 12.35 25.07
C SER A 325 16.85 11.26 26.11
N GLU A 326 16.78 10.01 25.64
CA GLU A 326 16.92 8.84 26.50
C GLU A 326 18.23 8.96 27.27
N SER A 327 18.14 9.09 28.59
CA SER A 327 19.26 8.88 29.49
C SER A 327 19.36 7.38 29.77
N GLU A 328 20.52 6.81 29.43
CA GLU A 328 20.89 5.45 29.80
C GLU A 328 20.90 5.30 31.33
N PRO A 329 20.45 4.17 31.90
CA PRO A 329 20.57 3.92 33.33
C PRO A 329 22.02 3.61 33.69
N GLU A 330 22.59 4.43 34.59
CA GLU A 330 23.88 4.17 35.24
C GLU A 330 23.81 2.87 36.05
N ILE A 331 24.79 1.99 35.79
CA ILE A 331 25.03 0.78 36.57
C ILE A 331 25.79 1.19 37.83
N GLU A 332 25.13 1.21 38.99
CA GLU A 332 25.79 1.33 40.28
C GLU A 332 26.60 0.05 40.57
N ASN A 333 27.92 0.19 40.59
CA ASN A 333 28.85 -0.78 41.14
C ASN A 333 28.87 -0.63 42.67
N ASP A 334 28.28 -1.60 43.38
CA ASP A 334 28.50 -1.78 44.81
C ASP A 334 29.89 -2.42 45.04
N GLU A 335 30.87 -1.60 45.40
CA GLU A 335 32.04 -2.02 46.17
C GLU A 335 32.05 -1.26 47.51
N HIS A 336 31.67 -1.96 48.60
CA HIS A 336 32.37 -2.06 49.91
C HIS A 336 31.45 -2.51 51.04
#